data_AF-F7JXX7-F1
#
_entry.id   AF-F7JXX7-F1
#
_cell.length_a   1.000
_cell.length_b   1.000
_cell.length_c   1.000
_cell.angle_alpha   90.00
_cell.angle_beta   90.00
_cell.angle_gamma   90.00
#
_symmetry.space_group_name_H-M   'P 1'
#
loop_
_entity.id
_entity.type
_entity.pdbx_description
1 polymer ?
#
loop_
_entity_poly.entity_id
_entity_poly.type
_entity_poly.pdbx_seq_one_letter_code
_entity_poly.pdbx_strand_id
1 'polypeptide(L)'
;MNLEEIWKWLKGKRNTFFAEAATAFVLIAVLGVAGITAGRSGIAKSSEVESVRAKAEANKVEEQEQENAEKKQETQTEEVIADGQYPIMGQSSVTTEQMVSYFQSSGKAYPAESLAKGGADSIETFCRIYVEEAQAEGVRPEVAFVQTMKETGFLQYGGDASIEQFNFAGLGTTGGGVPGNSYPDVRTGVRAQIQHLKAYATADPLAQECVDDRYEYVQKGSAPYVQWLGQKENPQGAGWATAENYGYSIVEMISHLKGKNS
;
A
#
# COMPACT_ATOMS: atom_id res chain seq x y z
N MET A 1 -33.10 -33.43 -0.65
CA MET A 1 -33.38 -32.40 0.38
C MET A 1 -34.73 -31.76 0.06
N ASN A 2 -35.57 -31.53 1.06
CA ASN A 2 -36.83 -30.80 0.88
C ASN A 2 -36.56 -29.26 0.95
N LEU A 3 -37.58 -28.46 0.66
CA LEU A 3 -37.47 -27.00 0.61
C LEU A 3 -37.00 -26.37 1.94
N GLU A 4 -37.36 -26.96 3.08
CA GLU A 4 -36.94 -26.53 4.41
C GLU A 4 -35.45 -26.79 4.67
N GLU A 5 -34.95 -27.96 4.25
CA GLU A 5 -33.54 -28.34 4.33
C GLU A 5 -32.65 -27.42 3.47
N ILE A 6 -33.14 -27.02 2.29
CA ILE A 6 -32.45 -26.09 1.38
C ILE A 6 -32.37 -24.70 2.00
N TRP A 7 -33.43 -24.24 2.66
CA TRP A 7 -33.47 -22.95 3.35
C TRP A 7 -32.53 -22.88 4.55
N LYS A 8 -32.43 -23.97 5.32
CA LYS A 8 -31.47 -24.09 6.43
C LYS A 8 -30.02 -24.06 5.95
N TRP A 9 -29.73 -24.75 4.85
CA TRP A 9 -28.40 -24.76 4.24
C TRP A 9 -27.98 -23.38 3.72
N LEU A 10 -28.90 -22.63 3.11
CA LEU A 10 -28.64 -21.27 2.62
C LEU A 10 -28.46 -20.24 3.75
N LYS A 11 -29.24 -20.36 4.84
CA LYS A 11 -29.07 -19.49 6.02
C LYS A 11 -27.74 -19.71 6.74
N GLY A 12 -27.21 -20.94 6.73
CA GLY A 12 -25.94 -21.28 7.39
C GLY A 12 -24.68 -20.78 6.68
N LYS A 13 -24.80 -20.24 5.46
CA LYS A 13 -23.66 -19.86 4.61
C LYS A 13 -23.44 -18.35 4.46
N ARG A 14 -24.08 -17.54 5.31
CA ARG A 14 -23.87 -16.09 5.36
C ARG A 14 -22.68 -15.75 6.27
N ASN A 15 -21.50 -15.66 5.67
CA ASN A 15 -20.41 -14.78 6.10
C ASN A 15 -19.44 -14.59 4.94
N THR A 16 -19.91 -13.91 3.89
CA THR A 16 -19.14 -13.04 3.00
C THR A 16 -20.14 -12.26 2.16
N PHE A 17 -19.99 -10.94 2.15
CA PHE A 17 -20.56 -10.02 1.17
C PHE A 17 -20.23 -10.59 -0.23
N PHE A 18 -21.11 -10.72 -1.22
CA PHE A 18 -22.08 -9.78 -1.75
C PHE A 18 -23.37 -10.49 -2.18
N ALA A 19 -24.50 -9.88 -1.84
CA ALA A 19 -25.81 -10.24 -2.32
C ALA A 19 -26.20 -9.33 -3.50
N GLU A 20 -27.16 -9.81 -4.30
CA GLU A 20 -28.08 -9.00 -5.12
C GLU A 20 -27.62 -8.56 -6.52
N ALA A 21 -27.50 -9.53 -7.43
CA ALA A 21 -27.91 -9.31 -8.84
C ALA A 21 -28.28 -10.61 -9.58
N ALA A 22 -27.69 -11.75 -9.23
CA ALA A 22 -27.80 -12.96 -10.07
C ALA A 22 -29.03 -13.86 -9.81
N THR A 23 -29.77 -13.70 -8.72
CA THR A 23 -30.77 -14.70 -8.28
C THR A 23 -32.21 -14.49 -8.77
N ALA A 24 -32.50 -13.46 -9.57
CA ALA A 24 -33.84 -13.24 -10.11
C ALA A 24 -34.10 -13.93 -11.46
N PHE A 25 -33.06 -14.34 -12.21
CA PHE A 25 -33.23 -14.87 -13.57
C PHE A 25 -33.36 -16.40 -13.69
N VAL A 26 -33.07 -17.16 -12.62
CA VAL A 26 -33.13 -18.64 -12.67
C VAL A 26 -34.56 -19.19 -12.49
N LEU A 27 -35.52 -18.39 -12.01
CA LEU A 27 -36.91 -18.83 -11.85
C LEU A 27 -37.75 -18.82 -13.14
N ILE A 28 -37.31 -18.14 -14.20
CA ILE A 28 -38.05 -18.11 -15.49
C ILE A 28 -37.67 -19.30 -16.38
N ALA A 29 -36.55 -19.97 -16.15
CA ALA A 29 -36.08 -21.08 -17.01
C ALA A 29 -36.66 -22.47 -16.67
N VAL A 30 -37.26 -22.68 -15.49
CA VAL A 30 -37.71 -24.03 -15.07
C VAL A 30 -39.23 -24.24 -15.16
N LEU A 31 -40.05 -23.19 -15.23
CA LEU A 31 -41.51 -23.34 -15.45
C LEU A 31 -41.89 -23.57 -16.93
N GLY A 32 -40.93 -23.54 -17.85
CA GLY A 32 -41.17 -23.69 -19.29
C GLY A 32 -41.20 -25.12 -19.84
N VAL A 33 -41.08 -26.17 -19.01
CA VAL A 33 -40.95 -27.58 -19.48
C VAL A 33 -42.16 -28.47 -19.14
N ALA A 34 -43.27 -27.92 -18.64
CA ALA A 34 -44.49 -28.70 -18.40
C ALA A 34 -45.69 -28.11 -19.16
N GLY A 35 -45.86 -28.53 -20.42
CA GLY A 35 -47.10 -28.32 -21.17
C GLY A 35 -46.92 -28.09 -22.67
N ILE A 36 -46.56 -29.12 -23.43
CA ILE A 36 -46.82 -29.16 -24.88
C ILE A 36 -47.68 -30.39 -25.16
N THR A 37 -49.00 -30.20 -25.17
CA THR A 37 -49.90 -30.97 -26.04
C THR A 37 -50.42 -30.04 -27.12
N ALA A 38 -50.16 -30.45 -28.36
CA ALA A 38 -50.80 -30.06 -29.62
C ALA A 38 -50.70 -28.59 -30.11
N GLY A 39 -50.20 -28.44 -31.34
CA GLY A 39 -50.75 -27.45 -32.29
C GLY A 39 -49.86 -26.29 -32.73
N ARG A 40 -48.96 -26.56 -33.70
CA ARG A 40 -48.70 -25.78 -34.93
C ARG A 40 -48.89 -24.24 -34.90
N SER A 41 -47.79 -23.48 -34.91
CA SER A 41 -47.45 -22.45 -35.92
C SER A 41 -46.25 -21.63 -35.42
N GLY A 42 -45.21 -21.56 -36.23
CA GLY A 42 -43.96 -20.87 -35.91
C GLY A 42 -43.97 -19.38 -36.23
N ILE A 43 -42.79 -18.79 -35.98
CA ILE A 43 -42.31 -17.46 -36.39
C ILE A 43 -42.72 -16.31 -35.46
N ALA A 44 -42.16 -16.28 -34.24
CA ALA A 44 -41.96 -15.04 -33.45
C ALA A 44 -41.05 -15.24 -32.19
N LYS A 45 -40.09 -16.18 -32.20
CA LYS A 45 -39.25 -16.46 -31.01
C LYS A 45 -37.74 -16.45 -31.24
N SER A 46 -37.27 -16.14 -32.45
CA SER A 46 -35.83 -16.20 -32.79
C SER A 46 -35.06 -14.95 -32.37
N SER A 47 -35.61 -13.76 -32.61
CA SER A 47 -34.90 -12.49 -32.38
C SER A 47 -34.71 -12.15 -30.91
N GLU A 48 -35.66 -12.54 -30.06
CA GLU A 48 -35.60 -12.24 -28.62
C GLU A 48 -34.61 -13.15 -27.89
N VAL A 49 -34.50 -14.42 -28.31
CA VAL A 49 -33.52 -15.38 -27.80
C VAL A 49 -32.10 -15.02 -28.25
N GLU A 50 -31.93 -14.57 -29.50
CA GLU A 50 -30.64 -14.07 -30.00
C GLU A 50 -30.20 -12.78 -29.28
N SER A 51 -31.13 -11.85 -29.02
CA SER A 51 -30.87 -10.63 -28.26
C SER A 51 -30.44 -10.93 -26.81
N VAL A 52 -31.09 -11.90 -26.15
CA VAL A 52 -30.72 -12.29 -24.77
C VAL A 52 -29.36 -12.98 -24.75
N ARG A 53 -29.06 -13.83 -25.73
CA ARG A 53 -27.76 -14.49 -25.86
C ARG A 53 -26.62 -13.50 -26.10
N ALA A 54 -26.81 -12.53 -26.99
CA ALA A 54 -25.81 -11.49 -27.27
C ALA A 54 -25.50 -10.63 -26.04
N LYS A 55 -26.52 -10.30 -25.22
CA LYS A 55 -26.33 -9.55 -23.97
C LYS A 55 -25.60 -10.37 -22.90
N ALA A 56 -25.89 -11.66 -22.79
CA ALA A 56 -25.18 -12.54 -21.86
C ALA A 56 -23.70 -12.75 -22.27
N GLU A 57 -23.42 -12.79 -23.57
CA GLU A 57 -22.05 -12.87 -24.10
C GLU A 57 -21.29 -11.55 -23.88
N ALA A 58 -21.93 -10.39 -24.05
CA ALA A 58 -21.32 -9.08 -23.77
C ALA A 58 -20.99 -8.87 -22.28
N ASN A 59 -21.91 -9.18 -21.37
CA ASN A 59 -21.66 -9.08 -19.92
C ASN A 59 -20.50 -9.96 -19.48
N LYS A 60 -20.34 -11.15 -20.07
CA LYS A 60 -19.26 -12.07 -19.73
C LYS A 60 -17.89 -11.55 -20.21
N VAL A 61 -17.86 -10.81 -21.31
CA VAL A 61 -16.63 -10.15 -21.80
C VAL A 61 -16.28 -8.97 -20.89
N GLU A 62 -17.25 -8.16 -20.48
CA GLU A 62 -17.01 -7.04 -19.54
C GLU A 62 -16.53 -7.52 -18.16
N GLU A 63 -17.12 -8.60 -17.62
CA GLU A 63 -16.67 -9.22 -16.36
C GLU A 63 -15.24 -9.77 -16.48
N GLN A 64 -14.90 -10.41 -17.61
CA GLN A 64 -13.54 -10.93 -17.86
C GLN A 64 -12.51 -9.83 -18.11
N GLU A 65 -12.92 -8.69 -18.68
CA GLU A 65 -12.07 -7.52 -18.87
C GLU A 65 -11.82 -6.79 -17.54
N GLN A 66 -12.83 -6.70 -16.67
CA GLN A 66 -12.67 -6.19 -15.31
C GLN A 66 -11.80 -7.10 -14.44
N GLU A 67 -12.01 -8.42 -14.47
CA GLU A 67 -11.18 -9.37 -13.72
C GLU A 67 -9.74 -9.38 -14.24
N ASN A 68 -9.52 -9.27 -15.55
CA ASN A 68 -8.17 -9.11 -16.11
C ASN A 68 -7.55 -7.74 -15.79
N ALA A 69 -8.32 -6.66 -15.69
CA ALA A 69 -7.82 -5.36 -15.30
C ALA A 69 -7.41 -5.35 -13.82
N GLU A 70 -8.23 -5.92 -12.94
CA GLU A 70 -7.93 -6.10 -11.52
C GLU A 70 -6.71 -7.01 -11.32
N LYS A 71 -6.65 -8.14 -12.02
CA LYS A 71 -5.49 -9.06 -11.94
C LYS A 71 -4.22 -8.43 -12.51
N LYS A 72 -4.33 -7.62 -13.57
CA LYS A 72 -3.20 -6.87 -14.13
C LYS A 72 -2.76 -5.73 -13.20
N GLN A 73 -3.69 -5.12 -12.47
CA GLN A 73 -3.40 -4.14 -11.43
C GLN A 73 -2.72 -4.81 -10.23
N GLU A 74 -3.21 -5.95 -9.73
CA GLU A 74 -2.53 -6.75 -8.69
C GLU A 74 -1.11 -7.17 -9.13
N THR A 75 -0.96 -7.67 -10.36
CA THR A 75 0.34 -8.10 -10.91
C THR A 75 1.30 -6.94 -11.14
N GLN A 76 0.81 -5.71 -11.40
CA GLN A 76 1.66 -4.51 -11.52
C GLN A 76 1.98 -3.87 -10.16
N THR A 77 1.19 -4.11 -9.12
CA THR A 77 1.47 -3.58 -7.77
C THR A 77 2.54 -4.40 -7.04
N GLU A 78 2.71 -5.67 -7.42
CA GLU A 78 3.85 -6.52 -7.05
C GLU A 78 5.00 -6.36 -8.05
N GLU A 79 5.54 -5.15 -8.20
CA GLU A 79 6.77 -4.93 -8.99
C GLU A 79 7.92 -5.75 -8.37
N VAL A 80 8.07 -6.94 -8.94
CA VAL A 80 9.06 -8.01 -8.82
C VAL A 80 10.11 -7.81 -7.72
N ILE A 81 9.92 -8.53 -6.62
CA ILE A 81 10.97 -8.89 -5.67
C ILE A 81 11.97 -9.81 -6.40
N ALA A 82 12.88 -9.24 -7.20
CA ALA A 82 14.00 -10.01 -7.71
C ALA A 82 14.89 -10.40 -6.51
N ASP A 83 15.16 -11.70 -6.35
CA ASP A 83 16.01 -12.28 -5.30
C ASP A 83 15.58 -12.10 -3.83
N GLY A 84 14.29 -11.87 -3.54
CA GLY A 84 13.82 -11.75 -2.15
C GLY A 84 14.11 -10.38 -1.50
N GLN A 85 14.65 -9.42 -2.26
CA GLN A 85 15.00 -8.09 -1.77
C GLN A 85 13.84 -7.09 -1.92
N TYR A 86 13.72 -6.15 -0.97
CA TYR A 86 12.61 -5.20 -0.95
C TYR A 86 13.07 -3.89 -1.61
N PRO A 87 12.54 -3.50 -2.79
CA PRO A 87 12.97 -2.28 -3.47
C PRO A 87 12.54 -1.03 -2.70
N ILE A 88 13.34 0.04 -2.75
CA ILE A 88 12.98 1.35 -2.19
C ILE A 88 12.05 2.12 -3.15
N MET A 89 12.31 2.03 -4.45
CA MET A 89 11.50 2.66 -5.50
C MET A 89 10.32 1.76 -5.93
N GLY A 90 9.33 2.37 -6.56
CA GLY A 90 8.26 1.66 -7.26
C GLY A 90 6.88 1.87 -6.67
N GLN A 91 5.88 1.23 -7.30
CA GLN A 91 4.47 1.34 -6.89
C GLN A 91 4.20 0.56 -5.60
N SER A 92 3.29 1.07 -4.76
CA SER A 92 2.89 0.41 -3.51
C SER A 92 1.40 0.13 -3.46
N SER A 93 1.04 -1.04 -2.92
CA SER A 93 -0.33 -1.40 -2.56
C SER A 93 -0.72 -0.92 -1.16
N VAL A 94 0.21 -0.35 -0.39
CA VAL A 94 -0.05 0.10 0.97
C VAL A 94 -0.97 1.31 0.97
N THR A 95 -2.09 1.21 1.70
CA THR A 95 -3.03 2.32 1.85
C THR A 95 -2.69 3.20 3.06
N THR A 96 -3.22 4.42 3.07
CA THR A 96 -3.08 5.33 4.21
C THR A 96 -3.68 4.71 5.47
N GLU A 97 -4.79 3.99 5.35
CA GLU A 97 -5.47 3.30 6.46
C GLU A 97 -4.60 2.19 7.07
N GLN A 98 -3.83 1.47 6.25
CA GLN A 98 -2.87 0.47 6.74
C GLN A 98 -1.74 1.12 7.53
N MET A 99 -1.21 2.26 7.07
CA MET A 99 -0.19 3.03 7.79
C MET A 99 -0.72 3.56 9.14
N VAL A 100 -1.94 4.11 9.14
CA VAL A 100 -2.63 4.57 10.36
C VAL A 100 -2.84 3.42 11.34
N SER A 101 -3.37 2.29 10.85
CA SER A 101 -3.61 1.08 11.67
C SER A 101 -2.30 0.54 12.25
N TYR A 102 -1.22 0.55 11.46
CA TYR A 102 0.10 0.14 11.93
C TYR A 102 0.60 1.03 13.06
N PHE A 103 0.51 2.35 12.92
CA PHE A 103 0.86 3.28 14.02
C PHE A 103 0.02 3.00 15.27
N GLN A 104 -1.31 2.88 15.13
CA GLN A 104 -2.21 2.62 16.25
C GLN A 104 -1.91 1.28 16.94
N SER A 105 -1.49 0.26 16.19
CA SER A 105 -1.12 -1.04 16.74
C SER A 105 0.08 -1.01 17.69
N SER A 106 0.92 0.04 17.61
CA SER A 106 2.05 0.25 18.55
C SER A 106 1.60 0.61 19.96
N GLY A 107 0.33 1.03 20.14
CA GLY A 107 -0.20 1.54 21.40
C GLY A 107 0.35 2.91 21.82
N LYS A 108 1.11 3.59 20.95
CA LYS A 108 1.64 4.93 21.22
C LYS A 108 0.61 6.01 20.90
N ALA A 109 0.61 7.08 21.70
CA ALA A 109 -0.21 8.25 21.44
C ALA A 109 0.41 9.08 20.31
N TYR A 110 -0.43 9.55 19.38
CA TYR A 110 0.00 10.49 18.35
C TYR A 110 0.26 11.87 18.98
N PRO A 111 1.46 12.48 18.78
CA PRO A 111 1.82 13.76 19.38
C PRO A 111 1.23 14.95 18.61
N ALA A 112 -0.10 15.03 18.60
CA ALA A 112 -0.87 16.00 17.81
C ALA A 112 -0.47 17.46 18.07
N GLU A 113 -0.23 17.84 19.34
CA GLU A 113 0.13 19.22 19.69
C GLU A 113 1.43 19.67 19.03
N SER A 114 2.46 18.81 19.02
CA SER A 114 3.76 19.13 18.43
C SER A 114 3.69 19.12 16.90
N LEU A 115 3.06 18.09 16.31
CA LEU A 115 3.03 17.93 14.86
C LEU A 115 2.02 18.86 14.16
N ALA A 116 0.98 19.32 14.86
CA ALA A 116 0.08 20.36 14.36
C ALA A 116 0.83 21.67 14.03
N LYS A 117 1.89 22.00 14.78
CA LYS A 117 2.74 23.18 14.51
C LYS A 117 3.42 23.11 13.14
N GLY A 118 3.69 21.90 12.65
CA GLY A 118 4.25 21.65 11.33
C GLY A 118 3.22 21.16 10.30
N GLY A 119 1.91 21.32 10.57
CA GLY A 119 0.84 21.02 9.61
C GLY A 119 0.36 19.57 9.55
N ALA A 120 0.68 18.73 10.54
CA ALA A 120 0.11 17.38 10.68
C ALA A 120 -0.56 17.23 12.06
N ASP A 121 -1.82 17.64 12.16
CA ASP A 121 -2.61 17.61 13.38
C ASP A 121 -3.17 16.23 13.74
N SER A 122 -3.12 15.27 12.81
CA SER A 122 -3.58 13.89 13.00
C SER A 122 -2.66 12.88 12.33
N ILE A 123 -2.75 11.61 12.78
CA ILE A 123 -2.00 10.51 12.17
C ILE A 123 -2.40 10.29 10.71
N GLU A 124 -3.66 10.51 10.36
CA GLU A 124 -4.16 10.44 8.99
C GLU A 124 -3.51 11.51 8.11
N THR A 125 -3.43 12.76 8.59
CA THR A 125 -2.73 13.83 7.88
C THR A 125 -1.25 13.50 7.71
N PHE A 126 -0.59 12.97 8.75
CA PHE A 126 0.81 12.56 8.69
C PHE A 126 1.05 11.44 7.67
N CYS A 127 0.27 10.36 7.71
CA CYS A 127 0.37 9.26 6.75
C CYS A 127 0.10 9.72 5.32
N ARG A 128 -0.89 10.60 5.12
CA ARG A 128 -1.19 11.20 3.80
C ARG A 128 -0.01 12.01 3.25
N ILE A 129 0.67 12.80 4.10
CA ILE A 129 1.88 13.53 3.70
C ILE A 129 2.96 12.55 3.19
N TYR A 130 3.20 11.44 3.88
CA TYR A 130 4.14 10.40 3.40
C TYR A 130 3.75 9.84 2.05
N VAL A 131 2.47 9.50 1.85
CA VAL A 131 1.99 8.98 0.57
C VAL A 131 2.22 9.98 -0.56
N GLU A 132 1.83 11.23 -0.36
CA GLU A 132 1.95 12.28 -1.38
C GLU A 132 3.41 12.57 -1.75
N GLU A 133 4.28 12.79 -0.76
CA GLU A 133 5.70 13.09 -1.01
C GLU A 133 6.44 11.88 -1.60
N ALA A 134 6.13 10.66 -1.16
CA ALA A 134 6.82 9.47 -1.64
C ALA A 134 6.42 9.15 -3.08
N GLN A 135 5.14 9.28 -3.41
CA GLN A 135 4.64 9.14 -4.78
C GLN A 135 5.24 10.18 -5.73
N ALA A 136 5.40 11.43 -5.27
CA ALA A 136 6.00 12.49 -6.07
C ALA A 136 7.44 12.14 -6.52
N GLU A 137 8.19 11.44 -5.67
CA GLU A 137 9.58 11.03 -5.95
C GLU A 137 9.71 9.60 -6.49
N GLY A 138 8.63 8.80 -6.50
CA GLY A 138 8.63 7.39 -6.91
C GLY A 138 9.15 6.41 -5.84
N VAL A 139 9.24 6.87 -4.58
CA VAL A 139 9.63 6.06 -3.43
C VAL A 139 8.39 5.35 -2.87
N ARG A 140 8.56 4.12 -2.39
CA ARG A 140 7.48 3.38 -1.73
C ARG A 140 7.15 4.02 -0.36
N PRO A 141 5.92 4.51 -0.12
CA PRO A 141 5.58 5.25 1.09
C PRO A 141 5.79 4.44 2.37
N GLU A 142 5.54 3.13 2.34
CA GLU A 142 5.73 2.25 3.50
C GLU A 142 7.19 2.14 3.93
N VAL A 143 8.16 2.31 3.01
CA VAL A 143 9.58 2.25 3.34
C VAL A 143 9.96 3.44 4.21
N ALA A 144 9.64 4.66 3.75
CA ALA A 144 9.93 5.88 4.48
C ALA A 144 9.15 5.94 5.81
N PHE A 145 7.87 5.60 5.79
CA PHE A 145 7.04 5.64 6.99
C PHE A 145 7.48 4.64 8.07
N VAL A 146 7.77 3.40 7.69
CA VAL A 146 8.25 2.38 8.64
C VAL A 146 9.63 2.73 9.18
N GLN A 147 10.52 3.22 8.31
CA GLN A 147 11.82 3.74 8.76
C GLN A 147 11.62 4.83 9.81
N THR A 148 10.70 5.78 9.60
CA THR A 148 10.39 6.81 10.60
C THR A 148 9.92 6.23 11.92
N MET A 149 9.05 5.22 11.90
CA MET A 149 8.62 4.56 13.14
C MET A 149 9.79 3.91 13.88
N LYS A 150 10.74 3.33 13.13
CA LYS A 150 11.98 2.76 13.70
C LYS A 150 12.88 3.84 14.32
N GLU A 151 13.17 4.91 13.58
CA GLU A 151 14.09 5.97 13.99
C GLU A 151 13.57 6.79 15.18
N THR A 152 12.26 7.04 15.20
CA THR A 152 11.64 7.90 16.23
C THR A 152 11.03 7.11 17.39
N GLY A 153 11.08 5.78 17.35
CA GLY A 153 10.36 4.95 18.31
C GLY A 153 8.84 5.22 18.29
N PHE A 154 8.24 5.24 17.10
CA PHE A 154 6.83 5.58 16.85
C PHE A 154 6.47 7.00 17.29
N LEU A 155 7.22 7.98 16.80
CA LEU A 155 7.04 9.43 17.04
C LEU A 155 7.18 9.84 18.51
N GLN A 156 7.75 8.98 19.36
CA GLN A 156 7.94 9.29 20.77
C GLN A 156 9.27 10.01 21.02
N TYR A 157 10.23 9.82 20.11
CA TYR A 157 11.61 10.27 20.24
C TYR A 157 12.25 9.74 21.54
N GLY A 158 13.55 9.90 21.70
CA GLY A 158 14.28 9.29 22.83
C GLY A 158 15.79 9.30 22.72
N GLY A 159 16.31 9.65 21.55
CA GLY A 159 17.71 9.99 21.33
C GLY A 159 17.94 11.50 21.31
N ASP A 160 18.94 11.92 20.55
CA ASP A 160 19.36 13.32 20.47
C ASP A 160 18.40 14.22 19.68
N ALA A 161 17.59 13.64 18.79
CA ALA A 161 16.61 14.37 18.00
C ALA A 161 15.30 14.60 18.77
N SER A 162 14.66 15.74 18.53
CA SER A 162 13.36 16.12 19.07
C SER A 162 12.29 16.22 17.98
N ILE A 163 11.03 16.13 18.40
CA ILE A 163 9.89 16.19 17.49
C ILE A 163 9.72 17.55 16.81
N GLU A 164 10.14 18.62 17.47
CA GLU A 164 10.08 20.00 16.96
C GLU A 164 11.03 20.24 15.78
N GLN A 165 12.02 19.37 15.56
CA GLN A 165 12.90 19.47 14.41
C GLN A 165 12.23 19.00 13.11
N PHE A 166 11.10 18.28 13.21
CA PHE A 166 10.47 17.58 12.09
C PHE A 166 11.47 16.70 11.30
N ASN A 167 12.52 16.22 11.98
CA ASN A 167 13.50 15.31 11.42
C ASN A 167 13.09 13.88 11.78
N PHE A 168 12.47 13.22 10.82
CA PHE A 168 11.83 11.91 11.01
C PHE A 168 12.77 10.73 10.79
N ALA A 169 13.98 10.98 10.28
CA ALA A 169 14.91 9.95 9.86
C ALA A 169 16.33 10.11 10.43
N GLY A 170 16.51 11.00 11.40
CA GLY A 170 17.81 11.24 12.05
C GLY A 170 18.86 11.85 11.12
N LEU A 171 18.43 12.61 10.11
CA LEU A 171 19.35 13.21 9.14
C LEU A 171 20.30 14.18 9.85
N GLY A 172 21.61 13.90 9.77
CA GLY A 172 22.65 14.72 10.38
C GLY A 172 22.85 14.48 11.88
N THR A 173 22.11 13.55 12.51
CA THR A 173 22.37 13.14 13.88
C THR A 173 23.67 12.33 13.94
N THR A 174 24.58 12.67 14.86
CA THR A 174 25.87 11.96 15.01
C THR A 174 26.02 11.20 16.33
N GLY A 175 25.01 11.25 17.21
CA GLY A 175 25.14 10.82 18.58
C GLY A 175 25.86 11.88 19.45
N GLY A 176 25.74 11.73 20.78
CA GLY A 176 26.46 12.58 21.74
C GLY A 176 25.83 13.96 21.93
N GLY A 177 24.51 14.10 21.71
CA GLY A 177 23.77 15.34 21.90
C GLY A 177 23.71 16.24 20.66
N VAL A 178 24.16 15.77 19.50
CA VAL A 178 24.03 16.50 18.23
C VAL A 178 22.66 16.19 17.62
N PRO A 179 21.71 17.13 17.61
CA PRO A 179 20.31 16.86 17.27
C PRO A 179 20.10 16.58 15.77
N GLY A 180 21.05 16.96 14.92
CA GLY A 180 20.94 16.86 13.46
C GLY A 180 20.14 18.00 12.84
N ASN A 181 19.63 17.78 11.62
CA ASN A 181 18.93 18.79 10.85
C ASN A 181 17.56 19.14 11.44
N SER A 182 17.04 20.31 11.07
CA SER A 182 15.68 20.75 11.40
C SER A 182 15.00 21.29 10.15
N TYR A 183 13.71 21.02 10.03
CA TYR A 183 12.89 21.41 8.90
C TYR A 183 11.79 22.38 9.36
N PRO A 184 11.29 23.26 8.47
CA PRO A 184 10.30 24.27 8.84
C PRO A 184 8.92 23.67 9.16
N ASP A 185 8.58 22.52 8.58
CA ASP A 185 7.30 21.84 8.78
C ASP A 185 7.42 20.33 8.55
N VAL A 186 6.34 19.60 8.87
CA VAL A 186 6.29 18.13 8.76
C VAL A 186 6.52 17.70 7.31
N ARG A 187 5.88 18.36 6.34
CA ARG A 187 5.98 18.00 4.92
C ARG A 187 7.40 18.12 4.40
N THR A 188 8.10 19.19 4.77
CA THR A 188 9.49 19.42 4.36
C THR A 188 10.43 18.38 4.98
N GLY A 189 10.23 18.02 6.24
CA GLY A 189 10.98 16.95 6.89
C GLY A 189 10.77 15.57 6.26
N VAL A 190 9.52 15.26 5.92
CA VAL A 190 9.17 14.02 5.19
C VAL A 190 9.78 14.02 3.79
N ARG A 191 9.70 15.13 3.06
CA ARG A 191 10.33 15.28 1.74
C ARG A 191 11.84 15.05 1.82
N ALA A 192 12.52 15.63 2.81
CA ALA A 192 13.96 15.46 2.97
C ALA A 192 14.36 13.98 3.14
N GLN A 193 13.63 13.23 3.98
CA GLN A 193 13.86 11.79 4.12
C GLN A 193 13.64 11.04 2.80
N ILE A 194 12.56 11.35 2.09
CA ILE A 194 12.23 10.69 0.82
C ILE A 194 13.29 10.95 -0.24
N GLN A 195 13.78 12.19 -0.33
CA GLN A 195 14.89 12.56 -1.21
C GLN A 195 16.15 11.79 -0.84
N HIS A 196 16.44 11.63 0.46
CA HIS A 196 17.58 10.85 0.93
C HIS A 196 17.46 9.36 0.55
N LEU A 197 16.27 8.76 0.72
CA LEU A 197 15.98 7.39 0.28
C LEU A 197 16.12 7.24 -1.24
N LYS A 198 15.61 8.20 -2.01
CA LYS A 198 15.75 8.20 -3.47
C LYS A 198 17.22 8.30 -3.89
N ALA A 199 18.02 9.11 -3.21
CA ALA A 199 19.45 9.19 -3.46
C ALA A 199 20.13 7.82 -3.28
N TYR A 200 19.81 7.11 -2.21
CA TYR A 200 20.31 5.75 -2.02
C TYR A 200 19.83 4.81 -3.14
N ALA A 201 18.59 4.94 -3.57
CA ALA A 201 17.96 3.96 -4.43
C ALA A 201 18.29 4.09 -5.92
N THR A 202 18.48 5.32 -6.42
CA THR A 202 18.71 5.61 -7.85
C THR A 202 19.56 6.86 -8.06
N ALA A 203 20.01 7.06 -9.30
CA ALA A 203 20.64 8.28 -9.79
C ALA A 203 19.67 9.20 -10.56
N ASP A 204 18.38 8.83 -10.62
CA ASP A 204 17.36 9.66 -11.25
C ASP A 204 17.21 11.01 -10.52
N PRO A 205 16.98 12.10 -11.26
CA PRO A 205 16.82 13.42 -10.66
C PRO A 205 15.61 13.48 -9.73
N LEU A 206 15.67 14.38 -8.75
CA LEU A 206 14.52 14.73 -7.91
C LEU A 206 13.40 15.35 -8.76
N ALA A 207 12.16 15.00 -8.43
CA ALA A 207 10.98 15.60 -9.06
C ALA A 207 10.62 16.95 -8.43
N GLN A 208 10.99 17.16 -7.17
CA GLN A 208 10.77 18.39 -6.41
C GLN A 208 12.07 19.10 -6.06
N GLU A 209 11.96 20.33 -5.55
CA GLU A 209 13.09 21.08 -5.02
C GLU A 209 13.79 20.29 -3.90
N CYS A 210 15.12 20.23 -3.96
CA CYS A 210 15.93 19.55 -2.95
C CYS A 210 15.87 20.31 -1.62
N VAL A 211 15.39 19.65 -0.56
CA VAL A 211 15.34 20.17 0.81
C VAL A 211 16.20 19.35 1.78
N ASP A 212 16.76 18.23 1.32
CA ASP A 212 17.74 17.46 2.07
C ASP A 212 19.15 18.06 1.93
N ASP A 213 19.62 18.77 2.95
CA ASP A 213 20.97 19.34 3.03
C ASP A 213 22.09 18.28 2.93
N ARG A 214 21.76 17.00 3.09
CA ARG A 214 22.71 15.89 3.01
C ARG A 214 22.61 15.12 1.71
N TYR A 215 21.75 15.53 0.78
CA TYR A 215 21.48 14.81 -0.46
C TYR A 215 22.77 14.55 -1.24
N GLU A 216 23.62 15.58 -1.40
CA GLU A 216 24.89 15.50 -2.14
C GLU A 216 25.94 14.57 -1.51
N TYR A 217 25.80 14.21 -0.23
CA TYR A 217 26.74 13.30 0.44
C TYR A 217 26.41 11.82 0.21
N VAL A 218 25.24 11.52 -0.34
CA VAL A 218 24.84 10.14 -0.65
C VAL A 218 25.39 9.75 -2.02
N GLN A 219 26.12 8.65 -2.08
CA GLN A 219 26.49 8.02 -3.36
C GLN A 219 25.22 7.51 -4.06
N LYS A 220 24.88 8.12 -5.19
CA LYS A 220 23.61 7.83 -5.87
C LYS A 220 23.50 6.38 -6.33
N GLY A 221 22.35 5.75 -6.05
CA GLY A 221 22.09 4.36 -6.43
C GLY A 221 22.91 3.32 -5.66
N SER A 222 23.53 3.67 -4.53
CA SER A 222 24.36 2.72 -3.76
C SER A 222 23.55 1.68 -2.97
N ALA A 223 22.24 1.88 -2.79
CA ALA A 223 21.35 0.99 -2.04
C ALA A 223 19.93 0.96 -2.64
N PRO A 224 19.70 0.36 -3.83
CA PRO A 224 18.36 0.17 -4.42
C PRO A 224 17.36 -0.62 -3.57
N TYR A 225 17.83 -1.44 -2.63
CA TYR A 225 17.00 -2.29 -1.78
C TYR A 225 17.10 -1.88 -0.30
N VAL A 226 15.99 -2.00 0.43
CA VAL A 226 15.87 -1.64 1.86
C VAL A 226 16.91 -2.37 2.70
N GLN A 227 17.18 -3.65 2.40
CA GLN A 227 18.22 -4.44 3.08
C GLN A 227 19.60 -3.76 3.02
N TRP A 228 19.92 -3.08 1.92
CA TRP A 228 21.19 -2.40 1.69
C TRP A 228 21.26 -1.00 2.30
N LEU A 229 20.22 -0.56 3.00
CA LEU A 229 20.33 0.60 3.90
C LEU A 229 21.17 0.27 5.14
N GLY A 230 21.38 -1.00 5.47
CA GLY A 230 22.39 -1.43 6.43
C GLY A 230 23.77 -1.52 5.77
N GLN A 231 24.77 -0.80 6.30
CA GLN A 231 26.11 -0.74 5.71
C GLN A 231 26.79 -2.12 5.68
N LYS A 232 26.51 -2.98 6.65
CA LYS A 232 27.12 -4.32 6.74
C LYS A 232 26.50 -5.29 5.73
N GLU A 233 25.25 -5.05 5.34
CA GLU A 233 24.49 -5.87 4.40
C GLU A 233 24.62 -5.36 2.96
N ASN A 234 25.10 -4.14 2.76
CA ASN A 234 25.33 -3.54 1.46
C ASN A 234 26.66 -4.03 0.84
N PRO A 235 26.66 -4.60 -0.39
CA PRO A 235 27.87 -5.05 -1.07
C PRO A 235 28.95 -3.98 -1.27
N GLN A 236 28.57 -2.70 -1.26
CA GLN A 236 29.46 -1.56 -1.45
C GLN A 236 29.89 -0.91 -0.13
N GLY A 237 29.39 -1.42 1.02
CA GLY A 237 29.62 -0.82 2.34
C GLY A 237 28.93 0.52 2.56
N ALA A 238 28.17 1.02 1.58
CA ALA A 238 27.32 2.20 1.71
C ALA A 238 26.05 1.86 2.49
N GLY A 239 25.35 2.86 3.02
CA GLY A 239 24.08 2.63 3.70
C GLY A 239 23.76 3.71 4.72
N TRP A 240 22.49 3.73 5.12
CA TRP A 240 21.92 4.67 6.09
C TRP A 240 22.51 4.48 7.49
N ALA A 241 22.60 3.22 7.95
CA ALA A 241 22.99 2.89 9.31
C ALA A 241 24.11 1.85 9.37
N THR A 242 24.91 1.94 10.42
CA THR A 242 26.04 1.01 10.70
C THR A 242 25.63 -0.24 11.49
N ALA A 243 24.42 -0.24 12.06
CA ALA A 243 23.90 -1.34 12.86
C ALA A 243 23.68 -2.59 11.99
N GLU A 244 23.97 -3.77 12.55
CA GLU A 244 23.65 -5.05 11.90
C GLU A 244 22.14 -5.20 11.74
N ASN A 245 21.75 -5.81 10.63
CA ASN A 245 20.36 -6.09 10.28
C ASN A 245 19.45 -4.86 10.22
N TYR A 246 20.00 -3.66 10.05
CA TYR A 246 19.20 -2.44 9.99
C TYR A 246 18.11 -2.52 8.91
N GLY A 247 18.51 -2.78 7.66
CA GLY A 247 17.58 -2.90 6.54
C GLY A 247 16.61 -4.08 6.70
N TYR A 248 17.08 -5.22 7.18
CA TYR A 248 16.22 -6.39 7.44
C TYR A 248 15.12 -6.10 8.46
N SER A 249 15.44 -5.36 9.54
CA SER A 249 14.42 -4.98 10.53
C SER A 249 13.36 -4.05 9.97
N ILE A 250 13.69 -3.18 9.00
CA ILE A 250 12.70 -2.36 8.31
C ILE A 250 11.78 -3.25 7.45
N VAL A 251 12.35 -4.23 6.74
CA VAL A 251 11.55 -5.18 5.93
C VAL A 251 10.59 -5.99 6.80
N GLU A 252 11.03 -6.43 7.98
CA GLU A 252 10.16 -7.10 8.96
C GLU A 252 9.05 -6.18 9.47
N MET A 253 9.37 -4.92 9.80
CA MET A 253 8.36 -3.95 10.19
C MET A 253 7.35 -3.66 9.06
N ILE A 254 7.79 -3.67 7.79
CA ILE A 254 6.90 -3.56 6.62
C ILE A 254 5.99 -4.80 6.50
N SER A 255 6.47 -6.02 6.79
CA SER A 255 5.62 -7.22 6.73
C SER A 255 4.50 -7.15 7.76
N HIS A 256 4.79 -6.67 8.97
CA HIS A 256 3.79 -6.39 10.00
C HIS A 256 2.78 -5.33 9.58
N LEU A 257 3.23 -4.22 8.97
CA LEU A 257 2.34 -3.19 8.42
C LEU A 257 1.38 -3.80 7.38
N LYS A 258 1.88 -4.69 6.51
CA LYS A 258 1.10 -5.35 5.46
C LYS A 258 0.21 -6.50 5.97
N GLY A 259 0.24 -6.81 7.27
CA GLY A 259 -0.53 -7.91 7.86
C GLY A 259 -0.05 -9.31 7.45
N LYS A 260 1.18 -9.43 6.92
CA LYS A 260 1.81 -10.74 6.69
C LYS A 260 2.42 -11.19 8.03
N ASN A 261 1.78 -12.15 8.69
CA ASN A 261 2.40 -12.82 9.83
C ASN A 261 3.63 -13.58 9.32
N SER A 262 4.81 -13.16 9.78
CA SER A 262 6.08 -13.89 9.59
C SER A 262 6.04 -15.27 10.25
#